data_AF-A0A2A2WGQ2-F1
#
_entry.id   AF-A0A2A2WGQ2-F1
#
_cell.length_a   1.000
_cell.length_b   1.000
_cell.length_c   1.000
_cell.angle_alpha   90.00
_cell.angle_beta   90.00
_cell.angle_gamma   90.00
#
_symmetry.space_group_name_H-M   'P 1'
#
loop_
_entity.id
_entity.type
_entity.pdbx_description
1 polymer ?
#
loop_
_entity_poly.entity_id
_entity_poly.type
_entity_poly.pdbx_seq_one_letter_code
_entity_poly.pdbx_strand_id
1 'polypeptide(L)'
;MMRRCFLVILIASLTFQSTIASEPTLDSLLQTFHEYSGATLVFHRDELPPGRYHDVLKPLDESGKALAAAICLQEAKMYPPRYLEEVGLKTVGVFAACASKRTSDRNRPYDKQLGGYRYFGVYNGTDAIAAALYSEGQLALTFHHEIFHHVDATVDGETASWQLSSDDAFYRAAISGSRPYTAPPIAGDDLVALRQRCFGLTLKDAVSEYAAKNPREDQAETARHLMSMLPNALVQLTDQPELAGSQRIMHVLREYEQSVPDGPGIDWFVDVALERAHHDLSRLTIDQLVVRLKDYADGGVSGYDGVADDPRGARIALQAIVRVSPDSVTAQQASDFVRLATEITDALLKQRIRPDRSQQRFDIWGREEADGVNHTLRRDIVRFGKDAKRLKLIARIHQPDSDVSNTQLTRAQLKNLRLLARYYRFIQSGWSVTEGTQNVFESTRKTFLESLGDDRETLYDQLRTRQLPELSTLISSDGELLTTTGS
;
A
#
# COMPACT_ATOMS: atom_id res chain seq x y z
N MET A 1 -0.35 31.08 -72.43
CA MET A 1 0.16 32.05 -71.45
C MET A 1 -0.07 31.50 -70.04
N MET A 2 0.94 30.90 -69.43
CA MET A 2 0.85 30.27 -68.09
C MET A 2 1.56 31.14 -67.05
N ARG A 3 0.82 31.59 -66.03
CA ARG A 3 1.33 32.30 -64.85
C ARG A 3 1.93 31.29 -63.86
N ARG A 4 3.17 31.52 -63.43
CA ARG A 4 3.82 30.82 -62.31
C ARG A 4 3.65 31.66 -61.04
N CYS A 5 3.04 31.09 -60.00
CA CYS A 5 3.05 31.63 -58.64
C CYS A 5 4.19 30.95 -57.86
N PHE A 6 5.06 31.75 -57.24
CA PHE A 6 6.06 31.28 -56.27
C PHE A 6 5.43 31.25 -54.87
N LEU A 7 5.50 30.10 -54.20
CA LEU A 7 5.14 29.93 -52.80
C LEU A 7 6.43 30.04 -51.97
N VAL A 8 6.49 31.04 -51.07
CA VAL A 8 7.56 31.20 -50.09
C VAL A 8 7.13 30.47 -48.81
N ILE A 9 7.85 29.42 -48.44
CA ILE A 9 7.66 28.69 -47.17
C ILE A 9 8.57 29.34 -46.13
N LEU A 10 7.97 30.00 -45.14
CA LEU A 10 8.65 30.49 -43.95
C LEU A 10 8.83 29.31 -42.97
N ILE A 11 10.09 28.88 -42.77
CA ILE A 11 10.42 27.90 -41.72
C ILE A 11 10.73 28.70 -40.46
N ALA A 12 9.80 28.70 -39.50
CA ALA A 12 10.02 29.24 -38.17
C ALA A 12 10.84 28.22 -37.35
N SER A 13 12.08 28.56 -37.05
CA SER A 13 12.96 27.79 -36.17
C SER A 13 12.47 27.91 -34.71
N LEU A 14 11.73 26.91 -34.23
CA LEU A 14 11.42 26.73 -32.80
C LEU A 14 12.66 26.18 -32.09
N THR A 15 13.42 27.05 -31.43
CA THR A 15 14.49 26.65 -30.51
C THR A 15 13.86 26.19 -29.19
N PHE A 16 13.76 24.88 -28.98
CA PHE A 16 13.52 24.31 -27.66
C PHE A 16 14.76 24.56 -26.79
N GLN A 17 14.67 25.52 -25.88
CA GLN A 17 15.58 25.58 -24.74
C GLN A 17 15.24 24.41 -23.82
N SER A 18 15.96 23.29 -23.94
CA SER A 18 16.03 22.30 -22.87
C SER A 18 16.68 22.97 -21.67
N THR A 19 15.85 23.38 -20.71
CA THR A 19 16.31 23.62 -19.34
C THR A 19 16.95 22.34 -18.84
N ILE A 20 18.28 22.31 -18.80
CA ILE A 20 19.03 21.22 -18.18
C ILE A 20 18.67 21.27 -16.70
N ALA A 21 17.80 20.37 -16.26
CA ALA A 21 17.50 20.21 -14.85
C ALA A 21 18.81 19.89 -14.13
N SER A 22 19.15 20.68 -13.11
CA SER A 22 20.31 20.41 -12.26
C SER A 22 20.17 19.02 -11.64
N GLU A 23 21.28 18.29 -11.52
CA GLU A 23 21.29 17.02 -10.79
C GLU A 23 20.70 17.22 -9.38
N PRO A 24 19.85 16.28 -8.90
CA PRO A 24 19.22 16.41 -7.60
C PRO A 24 20.28 16.36 -6.49
N THR A 25 20.17 17.26 -5.52
CA THR A 25 21.05 17.27 -4.33
C THR A 25 20.71 16.11 -3.39
N LEU A 26 21.66 15.71 -2.53
CA LEU A 26 21.41 14.69 -1.51
C LEU A 26 20.19 15.03 -0.64
N ASP A 27 20.09 16.26 -0.15
CA ASP A 27 18.95 16.71 0.68
C ASP A 27 17.62 16.57 -0.06
N SER A 28 17.59 16.92 -1.36
CA SER A 28 16.40 16.75 -2.20
C SER A 28 16.02 15.29 -2.36
N LEU A 29 17.01 14.38 -2.51
CA LEU A 29 16.76 12.94 -2.61
C LEU A 29 16.23 12.37 -1.29
N LEU A 30 16.82 12.76 -0.16
CA LEU A 30 16.39 12.34 1.18
C LEU A 30 14.96 12.81 1.47
N GLN A 31 14.65 14.07 1.19
CA GLN A 31 13.31 14.62 1.35
C GLN A 31 12.30 13.87 0.46
N THR A 32 12.63 13.68 -0.82
CA THR A 32 11.75 12.96 -1.76
C THR A 32 11.52 11.51 -1.34
N PHE A 33 12.56 10.83 -0.84
CA PHE A 33 12.45 9.48 -0.30
C PHE A 33 11.51 9.42 0.90
N HIS A 34 11.65 10.36 1.84
CA HIS A 34 10.79 10.44 3.02
C HIS A 34 9.34 10.75 2.66
N GLU A 35 9.11 11.74 1.80
CA GLU A 35 7.77 12.10 1.33
C GLU A 35 7.09 10.92 0.61
N TYR A 36 7.83 10.24 -0.29
CA TYR A 36 7.28 9.13 -1.05
C TYR A 36 7.05 7.89 -0.20
N SER A 37 8.05 7.44 0.57
CA SER A 37 8.01 6.14 1.25
C SER A 37 7.47 6.22 2.67
N GLY A 38 7.61 7.38 3.32
CA GLY A 38 7.38 7.59 4.75
C GLY A 38 8.49 7.09 5.68
N ALA A 39 9.51 6.41 5.14
CA ALA A 39 10.70 6.00 5.88
C ALA A 39 11.81 7.08 5.78
N THR A 40 12.71 7.11 6.76
CA THR A 40 13.91 7.95 6.75
C THR A 40 15.10 7.15 6.26
N LEU A 41 15.88 7.72 5.33
CA LEU A 41 17.15 7.15 4.90
C LEU A 41 18.29 7.71 5.76
N VAL A 42 19.12 6.83 6.31
CA VAL A 42 20.25 7.19 7.19
C VAL A 42 21.55 6.54 6.73
N PHE A 43 22.68 7.13 7.09
CA PHE A 43 24.00 6.69 6.63
C PHE A 43 24.99 6.43 7.77
N HIS A 44 24.59 6.74 9.01
CA HIS A 44 25.36 6.49 10.20
C HIS A 44 24.65 5.51 11.15
N ARG A 45 25.44 4.74 11.89
CA ARG A 45 24.93 3.68 12.77
C ARG A 45 24.11 4.23 13.94
N ASP A 46 24.52 5.36 14.48
CA ASP A 46 23.87 6.04 15.61
C ASP A 46 22.52 6.66 15.24
N GLU A 47 22.23 6.79 13.95
CA GLU A 47 20.92 7.20 13.42
C GLU A 47 19.95 6.01 13.28
N LEU A 48 20.42 4.77 13.39
CA LEU A 48 19.56 3.59 13.36
C LEU A 48 18.82 3.42 14.70
N PRO A 49 17.52 3.05 14.68
CA PRO A 49 16.81 2.74 15.91
C PRO A 49 17.39 1.48 16.58
N PRO A 50 17.19 1.29 17.89
CA PRO A 50 17.66 0.09 18.60
C PRO A 50 17.22 -1.20 17.91
N GLY A 51 18.14 -2.15 17.72
CA GLY A 51 17.82 -3.39 17.01
C GLY A 51 19.03 -4.29 16.81
N ARG A 52 18.82 -5.42 16.13
CA ARG A 52 19.88 -6.40 15.84
C ARG A 52 20.55 -6.06 14.51
N TYR A 53 21.67 -5.35 14.57
CA TYR A 53 22.51 -5.07 13.40
C TYR A 53 23.85 -5.78 13.48
N HIS A 54 24.49 -5.93 12.32
CA HIS A 54 25.88 -6.35 12.20
C HIS A 54 26.79 -5.42 13.00
N ASP A 55 27.86 -5.95 13.62
CA ASP A 55 28.76 -5.17 14.47
C ASP A 55 29.76 -4.29 13.69
N VAL A 56 29.87 -4.49 12.37
CA VAL A 56 30.62 -3.61 11.46
C VAL A 56 29.64 -3.02 10.43
N LEU A 57 29.43 -1.71 10.51
CA LEU A 57 28.69 -0.90 9.53
C LEU A 57 29.60 0.27 9.13
N LYS A 58 30.23 0.18 7.96
CA LYS A 58 31.15 1.23 7.49
C LYS A 58 30.34 2.37 6.85
N PRO A 59 30.54 3.64 7.22
CA PRO A 59 29.78 4.75 6.65
C PRO A 59 30.14 4.95 5.17
N LEU A 60 29.20 5.56 4.43
CA LEU A 60 29.42 6.03 3.05
C LEU A 60 30.13 7.40 3.05
N ASP A 61 30.89 7.66 1.98
CA ASP A 61 31.29 9.02 1.63
C ASP A 61 30.11 9.78 0.96
N GLU A 62 30.26 11.09 0.75
CA GLU A 62 29.19 11.93 0.20
C GLU A 62 28.70 11.48 -1.18
N SER A 63 29.60 11.00 -2.04
CA SER A 63 29.23 10.49 -3.36
C SER A 63 28.41 9.20 -3.26
N GLY A 64 28.80 8.31 -2.35
CA GLY A 64 28.08 7.09 -2.05
C GLY A 64 26.70 7.35 -1.42
N LYS A 65 26.56 8.38 -0.60
CA LYS A 65 25.27 8.78 0.00
C LYS A 65 24.26 9.20 -1.07
N ALA A 66 24.67 10.07 -2.00
CA ALA A 66 23.79 10.53 -3.09
C ALA A 66 23.37 9.37 -4.01
N LEU A 67 24.32 8.50 -4.38
CA LEU A 67 24.04 7.31 -5.17
C LEU A 67 23.09 6.35 -4.45
N ALA A 68 23.35 6.04 -3.18
CA ALA A 68 22.47 5.19 -2.36
C ALA A 68 21.05 5.76 -2.25
N ALA A 69 20.91 7.07 -2.03
CA ALA A 69 19.62 7.73 -1.95
C ALA A 69 18.83 7.66 -3.26
N ALA A 70 19.51 7.86 -4.39
CA ALA A 70 18.89 7.74 -5.72
C ALA A 70 18.38 6.31 -5.98
N ILE A 71 19.19 5.28 -5.67
CA ILE A 71 18.81 3.87 -5.81
C ILE A 71 17.63 3.55 -4.90
N CYS A 72 17.73 3.85 -3.60
CA CYS A 72 16.64 3.56 -2.66
C CYS A 72 15.33 4.29 -3.03
N LEU A 73 15.40 5.52 -3.55
CA LEU A 73 14.22 6.22 -4.05
C LEU A 73 13.61 5.54 -5.29
N GLN A 74 14.45 5.09 -6.22
CA GLN A 74 13.98 4.34 -7.39
C GLN A 74 13.30 3.03 -6.97
N GLU A 75 13.93 2.24 -6.11
CA GLU A 75 13.39 0.96 -5.66
C GLU A 75 12.17 1.12 -4.73
N ALA A 76 12.12 2.18 -3.92
CA ALA A 76 10.94 2.49 -3.11
C ALA A 76 9.69 2.74 -3.96
N LYS A 77 9.86 3.24 -5.20
CA LYS A 77 8.75 3.48 -6.12
C LYS A 77 8.15 2.19 -6.68
N MET A 78 8.78 1.03 -6.50
CA MET A 78 8.15 -0.26 -6.78
C MET A 78 6.97 -0.56 -5.82
N TYR A 79 6.87 0.17 -4.71
CA TYR A 79 5.78 0.07 -3.75
C TYR A 79 4.82 1.26 -3.88
N PRO A 80 3.55 1.10 -3.43
CA PRO A 80 2.64 2.22 -3.31
C PRO A 80 3.26 3.33 -2.45
N PRO A 81 2.97 4.61 -2.73
CA PRO A 81 3.52 5.67 -1.90
C PRO A 81 2.98 5.56 -0.48
N ARG A 82 3.84 5.86 0.51
CA ARG A 82 3.68 5.68 1.95
C ARG A 82 3.56 4.23 2.41
N TYR A 83 3.72 3.26 1.51
CA TYR A 83 3.62 1.84 1.88
C TYR A 83 4.60 1.43 2.98
N LEU A 84 5.86 1.90 2.94
CA LEU A 84 6.86 1.56 3.95
C LEU A 84 6.44 2.06 5.34
N GLU A 85 5.93 3.30 5.44
CA GLU A 85 5.33 3.79 6.69
C GLU A 85 4.12 2.96 7.10
N GLU A 86 3.23 2.61 6.16
CA GLU A 86 2.01 1.87 6.48
C GLU A 86 2.30 0.49 7.06
N VAL A 87 3.33 -0.22 6.55
CA VAL A 87 3.77 -1.49 7.13
C VAL A 87 4.56 -1.32 8.43
N GLY A 88 4.90 -0.09 8.79
CA GLY A 88 5.62 0.24 10.03
C GLY A 88 7.14 0.34 9.88
N LEU A 89 7.69 0.32 8.65
CA LEU A 89 9.11 0.49 8.40
C LEU A 89 9.48 1.97 8.45
N LYS A 90 10.26 2.36 9.46
CA LYS A 90 10.59 3.77 9.73
C LYS A 90 11.95 4.17 9.20
N THR A 91 12.93 3.26 9.17
CA THR A 91 14.33 3.63 8.87
C THR A 91 14.99 2.66 7.90
N VAL A 92 15.67 3.19 6.90
CA VAL A 92 16.55 2.46 5.98
C VAL A 92 17.97 2.98 6.17
N GLY A 93 18.87 2.15 6.67
CA GLY A 93 20.30 2.47 6.75
C GLY A 93 21.07 1.96 5.54
N VAL A 94 21.88 2.80 4.91
CA VAL A 94 22.79 2.35 3.83
C VAL A 94 24.24 2.64 4.18
N PHE A 95 25.08 1.62 4.01
CA PHE A 95 26.47 1.60 4.46
C PHE A 95 27.40 1.18 3.33
N ALA A 96 28.67 1.59 3.37
CA ALA A 96 29.68 1.12 2.44
C ALA A 96 29.95 -0.39 2.58
N ALA A 97 29.77 -0.94 3.80
CA ALA A 97 29.91 -2.37 4.06
C ALA A 97 29.19 -2.78 5.34
N CYS A 98 28.66 -4.01 5.34
CA CYS A 98 28.10 -4.70 6.50
C CYS A 98 28.93 -5.96 6.78
N ALA A 99 29.37 -6.17 8.03
CA ALA A 99 30.05 -7.39 8.42
C ALA A 99 29.81 -7.77 9.90
N SER A 100 29.88 -9.06 10.21
CA SER A 100 29.85 -9.52 11.61
C SER A 100 31.15 -10.20 12.03
N LYS A 101 31.68 -9.82 13.21
CA LYS A 101 32.82 -10.52 13.85
C LYS A 101 32.40 -11.82 14.51
N ARG A 102 31.11 -11.97 14.85
CA ARG A 102 30.61 -13.02 15.74
C ARG A 102 29.82 -14.09 15.01
N THR A 103 29.06 -13.71 13.98
CA THR A 103 28.13 -14.60 13.31
C THR A 103 28.71 -15.06 11.99
N SER A 104 29.09 -16.33 11.90
CA SER A 104 29.42 -16.98 10.63
C SER A 104 28.18 -17.70 10.11
N ASP A 105 27.70 -17.30 8.93
CA ASP A 105 26.85 -18.16 8.11
C ASP A 105 27.77 -19.09 7.30
N ARG A 106 27.43 -20.38 7.14
CA ARG A 106 28.30 -21.38 6.48
C ARG A 106 28.72 -20.95 5.07
N ASN A 107 27.93 -20.09 4.44
CA ASN A 107 28.09 -19.66 3.06
C ASN A 107 28.76 -18.29 2.90
N ARG A 108 29.21 -17.65 3.99
CA ARG A 108 29.82 -16.32 3.92
C ARG A 108 31.29 -16.37 4.34
N PRO A 109 32.25 -16.10 3.43
CA PRO A 109 33.67 -16.12 3.78
C PRO A 109 34.02 -14.94 4.69
N TYR A 110 35.03 -15.14 5.54
CA TYR A 110 35.60 -14.08 6.35
C TYR A 110 36.35 -13.08 5.46
N ASP A 111 35.97 -11.81 5.53
CA ASP A 111 36.62 -10.72 4.82
C ASP A 111 37.67 -10.06 5.72
N LYS A 112 38.95 -10.23 5.37
CA LYS A 112 40.07 -9.69 6.13
C LYS A 112 40.09 -8.17 6.19
N GLN A 113 39.58 -7.47 5.16
CA GLN A 113 39.54 -6.01 5.11
C GLN A 113 38.40 -5.41 5.94
N LEU A 114 37.32 -6.18 6.12
CA LEU A 114 36.22 -5.81 7.01
C LEU A 114 36.46 -6.28 8.46
N GLY A 115 37.34 -7.27 8.65
CA GLY A 115 37.59 -7.89 9.95
C GLY A 115 36.40 -8.72 10.43
N GLY A 116 35.62 -9.29 9.52
CA GLY A 116 34.39 -10.03 9.82
C GLY A 116 33.83 -10.77 8.61
N TYR A 117 32.78 -11.55 8.83
CA TYR A 117 32.01 -12.21 7.77
C TYR A 117 31.14 -11.17 7.06
N ARG A 118 31.29 -11.05 5.73
CA ARG A 118 30.62 -10.02 4.92
C ARG A 118 29.12 -10.32 4.77
N TYR A 119 28.26 -9.34 5.01
CA TYR A 119 26.80 -9.43 4.79
C TYR A 119 26.34 -8.37 3.79
N PHE A 120 25.18 -8.58 3.18
CA PHE A 120 24.58 -7.61 2.27
C PHE A 120 23.58 -6.71 2.97
N GLY A 121 22.75 -7.26 3.87
CA GLY A 121 21.85 -6.48 4.68
C GLY A 121 21.45 -7.18 5.97
N VAL A 122 20.54 -6.55 6.69
CA VAL A 122 19.82 -7.10 7.85
C VAL A 122 18.57 -6.29 8.16
N TYR A 123 17.44 -6.96 8.32
CA TYR A 123 16.27 -6.47 9.04
C TYR A 123 16.48 -6.55 10.55
N ASN A 124 16.22 -5.46 11.27
CA ASN A 124 16.53 -5.34 12.70
C ASN A 124 15.57 -6.12 13.62
N GLY A 125 14.48 -6.66 13.07
CA GLY A 125 13.42 -7.37 13.79
C GLY A 125 12.28 -6.49 14.28
N THR A 126 12.29 -5.18 14.00
CA THR A 126 11.23 -4.23 14.34
C THR A 126 10.81 -3.40 13.13
N ASP A 127 11.47 -2.27 12.89
CA ASP A 127 11.02 -1.18 12.03
C ASP A 127 12.16 -0.54 11.22
N ALA A 128 13.29 -1.25 11.09
CA ALA A 128 14.41 -0.77 10.29
C ALA A 128 15.19 -1.88 9.57
N ILE A 129 15.79 -1.50 8.44
CA ILE A 129 16.74 -2.34 7.71
C ILE A 129 18.09 -1.64 7.60
N ALA A 130 19.15 -2.41 7.44
CA ALA A 130 20.47 -1.92 7.05
C ALA A 130 20.95 -2.68 5.81
N ALA A 131 21.49 -1.98 4.81
CA ALA A 131 22.00 -2.56 3.57
C ALA A 131 23.38 -2.00 3.21
N ALA A 132 24.19 -2.81 2.52
CA ALA A 132 25.48 -2.41 2.00
C ALA A 132 25.38 -1.98 0.53
N LEU A 133 26.05 -0.90 0.16
CA LEU A 133 26.28 -0.46 -1.22
C LEU A 133 27.60 -1.04 -1.74
N TYR A 134 27.59 -2.31 -2.18
CA TYR A 134 28.74 -2.86 -2.92
C TYR A 134 28.66 -2.64 -4.42
N SER A 135 27.44 -2.51 -4.95
CA SER A 135 27.12 -2.09 -6.32
C SER A 135 25.66 -1.66 -6.38
N GLU A 136 25.28 -0.94 -7.42
CA GLU A 136 23.90 -0.44 -7.58
C GLU A 136 22.88 -1.59 -7.59
N GLY A 137 23.09 -2.57 -8.47
CA GLY A 137 22.19 -3.73 -8.59
C GLY A 137 22.14 -4.59 -7.33
N GLN A 138 23.25 -4.74 -6.60
CA GLN A 138 23.21 -5.47 -5.33
C GLN A 138 22.44 -4.71 -4.25
N LEU A 139 22.61 -3.38 -4.13
CA LEU A 139 21.87 -2.59 -3.16
C LEU A 139 20.36 -2.71 -3.43
N ALA A 140 19.93 -2.58 -4.69
CA ALA A 140 18.54 -2.74 -5.08
C ALA A 140 17.96 -4.11 -4.66
N LEU A 141 18.66 -5.20 -4.98
CA LEU A 141 18.23 -6.55 -4.60
C LEU A 141 18.15 -6.75 -3.09
N THR A 142 19.13 -6.22 -2.34
CA THR A 142 19.14 -6.31 -0.87
C THR A 142 18.05 -5.47 -0.25
N PHE A 143 17.76 -4.29 -0.80
CA PHE A 143 16.69 -3.42 -0.34
C PHE A 143 15.35 -4.17 -0.33
N HIS A 144 14.99 -4.83 -1.43
CA HIS A 144 13.76 -5.63 -1.50
C HIS A 144 13.78 -6.86 -0.59
N HIS A 145 14.92 -7.54 -0.46
CA HIS A 145 15.07 -8.70 0.44
C HIS A 145 14.80 -8.30 1.90
N GLU A 146 15.43 -7.23 2.39
CA GLU A 146 15.27 -6.81 3.79
C GLU A 146 13.91 -6.15 4.04
N ILE A 147 13.33 -5.42 3.08
CA ILE A 147 11.94 -4.95 3.18
C ILE A 147 10.98 -6.13 3.29
N PHE A 148 11.20 -7.19 2.51
CA PHE A 148 10.33 -8.35 2.57
C PHE A 148 10.35 -9.04 3.93
N HIS A 149 11.51 -9.15 4.60
CA HIS A 149 11.55 -9.66 5.99
C HIS A 149 10.66 -8.86 6.94
N HIS A 150 10.51 -7.55 6.72
CA HIS A 150 9.59 -6.74 7.51
C HIS A 150 8.13 -6.92 7.10
N VAL A 151 7.85 -7.07 5.80
CA VAL A 151 6.51 -7.36 5.27
C VAL A 151 6.00 -8.71 5.78
N ASP A 152 6.82 -9.77 5.71
CA ASP A 152 6.54 -11.11 6.24
C ASP A 152 6.26 -11.10 7.76
N ALA A 153 6.91 -10.19 8.48
CA ALA A 153 6.68 -9.99 9.91
C ALA A 153 5.42 -9.17 10.24
N THR A 154 4.68 -8.67 9.24
CA THR A 154 3.60 -7.68 9.41
C THR A 154 2.31 -8.15 8.77
N VAL A 155 1.18 -8.09 9.48
CA VAL A 155 -0.16 -8.30 8.90
C VAL A 155 -1.15 -7.26 9.41
N ASP A 156 -1.96 -6.75 8.49
CA ASP A 156 -2.92 -5.69 8.74
C ASP A 156 -2.32 -4.43 9.41
N GLY A 157 -1.02 -4.18 9.20
CA GLY A 157 -0.24 -3.07 9.78
C GLY A 157 0.34 -3.35 11.16
N GLU A 158 0.21 -4.58 11.67
CA GLU A 158 0.77 -5.00 12.96
C GLU A 158 1.98 -5.92 12.76
N THR A 159 3.16 -5.45 13.14
CA THR A 159 4.39 -6.26 13.09
C THR A 159 4.52 -7.12 14.34
N ALA A 160 4.57 -8.45 14.20
CA ALA A 160 4.69 -9.35 15.35
C ALA A 160 5.46 -10.65 15.06
N SER A 161 6.28 -11.07 16.02
CA SER A 161 7.18 -12.22 15.86
C SER A 161 6.51 -13.60 15.84
N TRP A 162 5.26 -13.71 16.32
CA TRP A 162 4.51 -14.98 16.37
C TRP A 162 4.01 -15.43 15.00
N GLN A 163 3.83 -14.49 14.07
CA GLN A 163 3.33 -14.69 12.70
C GLN A 163 4.20 -15.66 11.88
N LEU A 164 5.50 -15.63 12.15
CA LEU A 164 6.53 -16.25 11.34
C LEU A 164 6.55 -17.79 11.36
N SER A 165 5.74 -18.43 12.21
CA SER A 165 5.72 -19.91 12.32
C SER A 165 4.49 -20.55 11.65
N SER A 166 3.34 -19.86 11.67
CA SER A 166 2.15 -20.28 10.92
C SER A 166 2.32 -20.02 9.43
N ASP A 167 2.96 -18.91 9.07
CA ASP A 167 3.20 -18.54 7.68
C ASP A 167 4.10 -19.57 6.95
N ASP A 168 5.23 -19.92 7.58
CA ASP A 168 6.17 -20.95 7.10
C ASP A 168 5.48 -22.28 6.73
N ALA A 169 4.41 -22.66 7.46
CA ALA A 169 3.66 -23.89 7.18
C ALA A 169 2.80 -23.75 5.92
N PHE A 170 2.15 -22.58 5.73
CA PHE A 170 1.34 -22.30 4.57
C PHE A 170 2.21 -22.15 3.31
N TYR A 171 3.35 -21.47 3.41
CA TYR A 171 4.35 -21.37 2.34
C TYR A 171 4.78 -22.76 1.84
N ARG A 172 5.18 -23.66 2.75
CA ARG A 172 5.54 -25.04 2.40
C ARG A 172 4.38 -25.83 1.82
N ALA A 173 3.17 -25.62 2.31
CA ALA A 173 1.97 -26.29 1.80
C ALA A 173 1.67 -25.88 0.35
N ALA A 174 1.86 -24.60 0.02
CA ALA A 174 1.70 -24.09 -1.34
C ALA A 174 2.74 -24.69 -2.30
N ILE A 175 4.02 -24.67 -1.93
CA ILE A 175 5.11 -25.20 -2.77
C ILE A 175 4.99 -26.70 -3.00
N SER A 176 4.57 -27.45 -1.98
CA SER A 176 4.36 -28.90 -2.10
C SER A 176 3.10 -29.29 -2.87
N GLY A 177 2.28 -28.32 -3.28
CA GLY A 177 1.02 -28.55 -3.97
C GLY A 177 -0.10 -29.09 -3.06
N SER A 178 0.10 -29.13 -1.74
CA SER A 178 -0.93 -29.58 -0.79
C SER A 178 -2.01 -28.52 -0.52
N ARG A 179 -1.65 -27.23 -0.64
CA ARG A 179 -2.58 -26.10 -0.61
C ARG A 179 -2.12 -25.02 -1.60
N PRO A 180 -2.15 -25.29 -2.91
CA PRO A 180 -1.62 -24.39 -3.92
C PRO A 180 -2.49 -23.13 -4.04
N TYR A 181 -1.85 -22.02 -4.38
CA TYR A 181 -2.49 -20.82 -4.86
C TYR A 181 -3.05 -21.03 -6.27
N THR A 182 -4.22 -20.45 -6.49
CA THR A 182 -4.80 -20.32 -7.83
C THR A 182 -4.10 -19.19 -8.58
N ALA A 183 -3.89 -19.40 -9.88
CA ALA A 183 -3.37 -18.36 -10.77
C ALA A 183 -4.16 -17.04 -10.59
N PRO A 184 -3.47 -15.92 -10.38
CA PRO A 184 -4.13 -14.63 -10.25
C PRO A 184 -4.66 -14.17 -11.62
N PRO A 185 -5.83 -13.52 -11.66
CA PRO A 185 -6.38 -13.01 -12.91
C PRO A 185 -5.61 -11.76 -13.35
N ILE A 186 -4.89 -11.84 -14.48
CA ILE A 186 -4.31 -10.68 -15.17
C ILE A 186 -5.13 -10.44 -16.45
N ALA A 187 -5.46 -9.18 -16.73
CA ALA A 187 -6.21 -8.81 -17.94
C ALA A 187 -5.45 -9.27 -19.21
N GLY A 188 -6.19 -9.72 -20.22
CA GLY A 188 -5.59 -10.29 -21.44
C GLY A 188 -4.64 -9.33 -22.15
N ASP A 189 -5.02 -8.06 -22.29
CA ASP A 189 -4.19 -7.03 -22.92
C ASP A 189 -2.92 -6.74 -22.10
N ASP A 190 -3.03 -6.71 -20.77
CA ASP A 190 -1.89 -6.56 -19.87
C ASP A 190 -0.93 -7.73 -19.99
N LEU A 191 -1.44 -8.96 -20.07
CA LEU A 191 -0.62 -10.15 -20.23
C LEU A 191 0.15 -10.14 -21.56
N VAL A 192 -0.47 -9.65 -22.64
CA VAL A 192 0.20 -9.43 -23.93
C VAL A 192 1.33 -8.41 -23.79
N ALA A 193 1.07 -7.28 -23.13
CA ALA A 193 2.08 -6.24 -22.91
C ALA A 193 3.23 -6.72 -22.01
N LEU A 194 2.94 -7.47 -20.95
CA LEU A 194 3.94 -8.03 -20.05
C LEU A 194 4.86 -9.02 -20.80
N ARG A 195 4.31 -9.88 -21.64
CA ARG A 195 5.10 -10.83 -22.45
C ARG A 195 6.11 -10.14 -23.36
N GLN A 196 5.79 -8.94 -23.88
CA GLN A 196 6.72 -8.15 -24.69
C GLN A 196 7.90 -7.59 -23.88
N ARG A 197 7.75 -7.49 -22.55
CA ARG A 197 8.77 -7.00 -21.62
C ARG A 197 9.53 -8.12 -20.91
N CYS A 198 9.11 -9.38 -21.07
CA CYS A 198 9.80 -10.51 -20.44
C CYS A 198 11.22 -10.70 -20.98
N PHE A 199 12.16 -10.94 -20.07
CA PHE A 199 13.55 -11.30 -20.38
C PHE A 199 14.08 -12.32 -19.37
N GLY A 200 15.03 -13.19 -19.75
CA GLY A 200 15.60 -14.16 -18.81
C GLY A 200 14.76 -15.43 -18.60
N LEU A 201 14.95 -16.11 -17.46
CA LEU A 201 14.46 -17.47 -17.22
C LEU A 201 13.34 -17.54 -16.18
N THR A 202 12.42 -18.49 -16.39
CA THR A 202 11.38 -18.91 -15.45
C THR A 202 11.99 -19.46 -14.15
N LEU A 203 11.48 -19.02 -13.01
CA LEU A 203 11.84 -19.59 -11.71
C LEU A 203 11.11 -20.92 -11.53
N LYS A 204 11.80 -22.03 -11.78
CA LYS A 204 11.20 -23.36 -11.63
C LYS A 204 11.07 -23.80 -10.17
N ASP A 205 12.08 -23.50 -9.35
CA ASP A 205 12.14 -23.92 -7.95
C ASP A 205 12.63 -22.76 -7.04
N ALA A 206 13.72 -22.93 -6.29
CA ALA A 206 14.27 -21.90 -5.41
C ALA A 206 15.19 -20.92 -6.16
N VAL A 207 15.26 -19.67 -5.69
CA VAL A 207 16.01 -18.58 -6.34
C VAL A 207 17.52 -18.78 -6.26
N SER A 208 18.02 -19.31 -5.15
CA SER A 208 19.45 -19.42 -4.87
C SER A 208 19.75 -20.53 -3.86
N GLU A 209 21.02 -20.88 -3.69
CA GLU A 209 21.45 -21.75 -2.58
C GLU A 209 21.18 -21.11 -1.21
N TYR A 210 21.17 -19.78 -1.14
CA TYR A 210 20.91 -19.06 0.11
C TYR A 210 19.46 -19.25 0.58
N ALA A 211 18.52 -19.42 -0.36
CA ALA A 211 17.12 -19.76 -0.05
C ALA A 211 16.99 -21.08 0.74
N ALA A 212 17.93 -22.02 0.60
CA ALA A 212 17.90 -23.28 1.34
C ALA A 212 18.20 -23.13 2.85
N LYS A 213 18.62 -21.93 3.31
CA LYS A 213 18.98 -21.67 4.70
C LYS A 213 17.79 -21.88 5.65
N ASN A 214 16.64 -21.30 5.34
CA ASN A 214 15.37 -21.48 6.02
C ASN A 214 14.23 -20.87 5.18
N PRO A 215 12.95 -21.17 5.48
CA PRO A 215 11.83 -20.66 4.69
C PRO A 215 11.79 -19.13 4.58
N ARG A 216 12.08 -18.38 5.65
CA ARG A 216 12.07 -16.91 5.62
C ARG A 216 13.06 -16.35 4.60
N GLU A 217 14.25 -16.93 4.55
CA GLU A 217 15.26 -16.56 3.57
C GLU A 217 14.83 -16.97 2.15
N ASP A 218 14.16 -18.12 1.96
CA ASP A 218 13.58 -18.50 0.66
C ASP A 218 12.52 -17.49 0.19
N GLN A 219 11.65 -17.05 1.09
CA GLN A 219 10.64 -16.04 0.77
C GLN A 219 11.28 -14.69 0.42
N ALA A 220 12.23 -14.19 1.22
CA ALA A 220 12.92 -12.92 0.96
C ALA A 220 13.78 -12.98 -0.32
N GLU A 221 14.39 -14.12 -0.62
CA GLU A 221 15.08 -14.38 -1.89
C GLU A 221 14.10 -14.40 -3.07
N THR A 222 12.90 -14.95 -2.87
CA THR A 222 11.81 -14.91 -3.85
C THR A 222 11.31 -13.48 -4.07
N ALA A 223 11.19 -12.67 -3.01
CA ALA A 223 10.78 -11.27 -3.13
C ALA A 223 11.78 -10.42 -3.92
N ARG A 224 13.09 -10.58 -3.68
CA ARG A 224 14.08 -9.90 -4.52
C ARG A 224 14.06 -10.39 -5.98
N HIS A 225 13.77 -11.68 -6.21
CA HIS A 225 13.63 -12.22 -7.57
C HIS A 225 12.40 -11.63 -8.27
N LEU A 226 11.25 -11.60 -7.59
CA LEU A 226 10.03 -10.97 -8.07
C LEU A 226 10.29 -9.53 -8.50
N MET A 227 10.91 -8.71 -7.65
CA MET A 227 11.14 -7.29 -7.95
C MET A 227 12.10 -7.11 -9.13
N SER A 228 13.15 -7.93 -9.23
CA SER A 228 14.13 -7.82 -10.33
C SER A 228 13.66 -8.42 -11.66
N MET A 229 12.66 -9.32 -11.63
CA MET A 229 12.14 -10.04 -12.80
C MET A 229 10.63 -9.83 -12.98
N LEU A 230 10.12 -8.66 -12.59
CA LEU A 230 8.68 -8.43 -12.37
C LEU A 230 7.79 -8.84 -13.58
N PRO A 231 8.07 -8.45 -14.84
CA PRO A 231 7.27 -8.89 -15.97
C PRO A 231 7.27 -10.42 -16.15
N ASN A 232 8.44 -11.07 -16.03
CA ASN A 232 8.58 -12.52 -16.14
C ASN A 232 7.84 -13.27 -15.04
N ALA A 233 7.99 -12.80 -13.81
CA ALA A 233 7.34 -13.38 -12.66
C ALA A 233 5.82 -13.35 -12.86
N LEU A 234 5.25 -12.19 -13.21
CA LEU A 234 3.81 -12.03 -13.43
C LEU A 234 3.26 -12.92 -14.56
N VAL A 235 3.95 -12.98 -15.72
CA VAL A 235 3.56 -13.88 -16.82
C VAL A 235 3.63 -15.34 -16.38
N GLN A 236 4.69 -15.71 -15.65
CA GLN A 236 4.87 -17.07 -15.15
C GLN A 236 3.72 -17.50 -14.23
N LEU A 237 3.21 -16.63 -13.35
CA LEU A 237 2.10 -16.97 -12.45
C LEU A 237 0.82 -17.35 -13.21
N THR A 238 0.60 -16.74 -14.37
CA THR A 238 -0.57 -17.02 -15.21
C THR A 238 -0.34 -18.23 -16.11
N ASP A 239 0.83 -18.34 -16.73
CA ASP A 239 1.10 -19.36 -17.75
C ASP A 239 1.50 -20.72 -17.15
N GLN A 240 2.12 -20.73 -15.97
CA GLN A 240 2.64 -21.93 -15.29
C GLN A 240 2.39 -21.87 -13.76
N PRO A 241 1.14 -21.73 -13.30
CA PRO A 241 0.82 -21.56 -11.88
C PRO A 241 1.25 -22.76 -11.02
N GLU A 242 1.36 -23.95 -11.59
CA GLU A 242 1.67 -25.20 -10.90
C GLU A 242 3.15 -25.35 -10.50
N LEU A 243 4.06 -24.53 -11.05
CA LEU A 243 5.47 -24.59 -10.68
C LEU A 243 5.68 -24.18 -9.22
N ALA A 244 6.60 -24.88 -8.55
CA ALA A 244 7.03 -24.54 -7.20
C ALA A 244 7.48 -23.07 -7.09
N GLY A 245 8.25 -22.57 -8.05
CA GLY A 245 8.64 -21.15 -8.09
C GLY A 245 7.45 -20.18 -8.28
N SER A 246 6.42 -20.54 -9.05
CA SER A 246 5.19 -19.73 -9.18
C SER A 246 4.43 -19.66 -7.87
N GLN A 247 4.36 -20.77 -7.14
CA GLN A 247 3.73 -20.82 -5.82
C GLN A 247 4.47 -19.95 -4.79
N ARG A 248 5.81 -19.91 -4.85
CA ARG A 248 6.61 -18.98 -4.02
C ARG A 248 6.29 -17.53 -4.34
N ILE A 249 6.25 -17.18 -5.62
CA ILE A 249 5.95 -15.80 -6.05
C ILE A 249 4.52 -15.40 -5.63
N MET A 250 3.52 -16.26 -5.82
CA MET A 250 2.14 -15.99 -5.39
C MET A 250 2.03 -15.81 -3.88
N HIS A 251 2.80 -16.57 -3.11
CA HIS A 251 2.88 -16.39 -1.67
C HIS A 251 3.43 -15.00 -1.30
N VAL A 252 4.59 -14.63 -1.85
CA VAL A 252 5.19 -13.30 -1.65
C VAL A 252 4.24 -12.16 -2.02
N LEU A 253 3.50 -12.28 -3.14
CA LEU A 253 2.50 -11.28 -3.53
C LEU A 253 1.36 -11.19 -2.52
N ARG A 254 0.92 -12.33 -1.96
CA ARG A 254 -0.08 -12.33 -0.90
C ARG A 254 0.44 -11.68 0.38
N GLU A 255 1.70 -11.91 0.75
CA GLU A 255 2.32 -11.24 1.90
C GLU A 255 2.33 -9.72 1.72
N TYR A 256 2.71 -9.23 0.54
CA TYR A 256 2.61 -7.81 0.21
C TYR A 256 1.17 -7.27 0.30
N GLU A 257 0.19 -8.01 -0.20
CA GLU A 257 -1.23 -7.61 -0.18
C GLU A 257 -1.81 -7.58 1.25
N GLN A 258 -1.41 -8.51 2.11
CA GLN A 258 -1.97 -8.67 3.45
C GLN A 258 -1.21 -7.92 4.55
N SER A 259 0.01 -7.46 4.26
CA SER A 259 0.83 -6.82 5.28
C SER A 259 0.20 -5.54 5.82
N VAL A 260 -0.54 -4.83 4.97
CA VAL A 260 -1.45 -3.75 5.37
C VAL A 260 -2.79 -3.92 4.65
N PRO A 261 -3.90 -3.38 5.17
CA PRO A 261 -5.21 -3.56 4.56
C PRO A 261 -5.29 -3.14 3.08
N ASP A 262 -4.59 -2.08 2.68
CA ASP A 262 -4.50 -1.59 1.29
C ASP A 262 -3.15 -1.95 0.64
N GLY A 263 -2.58 -3.12 1.00
CA GLY A 263 -1.30 -3.57 0.49
C GLY A 263 -1.33 -3.74 -1.04
N PRO A 264 -0.17 -3.61 -1.73
CA PRO A 264 -0.12 -3.77 -3.16
C PRO A 264 -0.51 -5.19 -3.56
N GLY A 265 -1.67 -5.31 -4.20
CA GLY A 265 -2.09 -6.54 -4.87
C GLY A 265 -1.42 -6.71 -6.23
N ILE A 266 -1.78 -7.78 -6.94
CA ILE A 266 -1.12 -8.11 -8.21
C ILE A 266 -1.20 -7.00 -9.25
N ASP A 267 -2.33 -6.32 -9.43
CA ASP A 267 -2.40 -5.30 -10.49
C ASP A 267 -1.52 -4.08 -10.19
N TRP A 268 -1.14 -3.81 -8.93
CA TRP A 268 -0.12 -2.80 -8.64
C TRP A 268 1.21 -3.19 -9.26
N PHE A 269 1.61 -4.45 -9.08
CA PHE A 269 2.84 -4.97 -9.67
C PHE A 269 2.76 -5.07 -11.20
N VAL A 270 1.59 -5.37 -11.77
CA VAL A 270 1.36 -5.25 -13.23
C VAL A 270 1.60 -3.81 -13.68
N ASP A 271 1.05 -2.83 -12.97
CA ASP A 271 1.26 -1.42 -13.28
C ASP A 271 2.73 -1.00 -13.14
N VAL A 272 3.46 -1.49 -12.13
CA VAL A 272 4.90 -1.24 -12.01
C VAL A 272 5.66 -1.86 -13.19
N ALA A 273 5.38 -3.11 -13.54
CA ALA A 273 6.03 -3.83 -14.64
C ALA A 273 5.78 -3.18 -16.01
N LEU A 274 4.61 -2.57 -16.19
CA LEU A 274 4.22 -1.84 -17.39
C LEU A 274 4.55 -0.34 -17.33
N GLU A 275 5.23 0.12 -16.27
CA GLU A 275 5.57 1.53 -16.00
C GLU A 275 4.34 2.46 -15.89
N ARG A 276 3.17 1.90 -15.63
CA ARG A 276 1.92 2.61 -15.32
C ARG A 276 1.85 3.07 -13.87
N ALA A 277 2.52 2.41 -12.93
CA ALA A 277 2.47 2.81 -11.52
C ALA A 277 3.02 4.24 -11.26
N HIS A 278 3.85 4.76 -12.18
CA HIS A 278 4.37 6.13 -12.16
C HIS A 278 3.56 7.10 -13.04
N HIS A 279 2.57 6.59 -13.74
CA HIS A 279 1.68 7.28 -14.64
C HIS A 279 0.24 7.02 -14.19
N ASP A 280 -0.36 7.86 -13.35
CA ASP A 280 -1.72 8.28 -13.74
C ASP A 280 -2.28 9.45 -12.92
N LEU A 281 -2.10 9.52 -11.60
CA LEU A 281 -2.76 10.61 -10.85
C LEU A 281 -1.88 11.83 -10.54
N SER A 282 -0.57 11.66 -10.44
CA SER A 282 0.35 12.81 -10.32
C SER A 282 0.45 13.63 -11.61
N ARG A 283 -0.05 13.10 -12.73
CA ARG A 283 -0.10 13.77 -14.04
C ARG A 283 -1.46 14.39 -14.34
N LEU A 284 -2.51 14.00 -13.60
CA LEU A 284 -3.79 14.67 -13.74
C LEU A 284 -3.63 16.11 -13.28
N THR A 285 -4.14 17.03 -14.09
CA THR A 285 -4.44 18.35 -13.56
C THR A 285 -5.49 18.22 -12.45
N ILE A 286 -5.56 19.22 -11.57
CA ILE A 286 -6.58 19.26 -10.52
C ILE A 286 -7.98 19.10 -11.11
N ASP A 287 -8.26 19.72 -12.26
CA ASP A 287 -9.55 19.59 -12.95
C ASP A 287 -9.82 18.17 -13.43
N GLN A 288 -8.82 17.49 -13.98
CA GLN A 288 -8.95 16.09 -14.39
C GLN A 288 -9.19 15.18 -13.19
N LEU A 289 -8.52 15.43 -12.06
CA LEU A 289 -8.76 14.69 -10.82
C LEU A 289 -10.20 14.91 -10.32
N VAL A 290 -10.70 16.15 -10.33
CA VAL A 290 -12.10 16.46 -9.97
C VAL A 290 -13.09 15.73 -10.89
N VAL A 291 -12.86 15.73 -12.21
CA VAL A 291 -13.70 14.98 -13.16
C VAL A 291 -13.69 13.49 -12.82
N ARG A 292 -12.52 12.90 -12.58
CA ARG A 292 -12.42 11.48 -12.26
C ARG A 292 -13.11 11.12 -10.95
N LEU A 293 -13.05 11.99 -9.94
CA LEU A 293 -13.78 11.82 -8.68
C LEU A 293 -15.30 11.91 -8.87
N LYS A 294 -15.77 12.80 -9.75
CA LYS A 294 -17.20 12.84 -10.14
C LYS A 294 -17.61 11.54 -10.79
N ASP A 295 -16.81 10.99 -11.71
CA ASP A 295 -17.11 9.69 -12.35
C ASP A 295 -17.23 8.56 -11.32
N TYR A 296 -16.40 8.53 -10.27
CA TYR A 296 -16.52 7.53 -9.21
C TYR A 296 -17.76 7.76 -8.34
N ALA A 297 -18.10 9.01 -8.03
CA ALA A 297 -19.23 9.35 -7.18
C ALA A 297 -20.59 9.16 -7.88
N ASP A 298 -20.68 9.48 -9.16
CA ASP A 298 -21.90 9.44 -9.99
C ASP A 298 -22.01 8.09 -10.72
N GLY A 299 -22.40 7.03 -10.00
CA GLY A 299 -22.72 5.74 -10.64
C GLY A 299 -23.91 5.88 -11.61
N GLY A 300 -23.71 5.52 -12.89
CA GLY A 300 -24.82 5.26 -13.83
C GLY A 300 -25.03 6.24 -14.99
N VAL A 301 -24.18 7.26 -15.18
CA VAL A 301 -24.36 8.24 -16.29
C VAL A 301 -23.79 7.73 -17.64
N SER A 302 -22.89 6.75 -17.64
CA SER A 302 -22.15 6.32 -18.84
C SER A 302 -22.08 4.80 -19.04
N GLY A 303 -22.89 4.01 -18.35
CA GLY A 303 -22.72 2.55 -18.26
C GLY A 303 -21.51 2.13 -17.41
N TYR A 304 -20.88 3.11 -16.76
CA TYR A 304 -19.92 2.97 -15.68
C TYR A 304 -20.64 3.18 -14.35
N ASP A 305 -20.57 2.19 -13.46
CA ASP A 305 -21.22 2.19 -12.14
C ASP A 305 -20.31 2.81 -11.04
N GLY A 306 -19.36 3.66 -11.45
CA GLY A 306 -18.50 4.42 -10.54
C GLY A 306 -17.60 3.52 -9.70
N VAL A 307 -17.67 3.69 -8.39
CA VAL A 307 -16.96 2.83 -7.40
C VAL A 307 -17.26 1.34 -7.57
N ALA A 308 -18.43 0.95 -8.08
CA ALA A 308 -18.77 -0.47 -8.23
C ALA A 308 -17.84 -1.19 -9.22
N ASP A 309 -17.48 -0.50 -10.30
CA ASP A 309 -16.63 -1.03 -11.37
C ASP A 309 -15.14 -0.93 -11.04
N ASP A 310 -14.72 0.13 -10.36
CA ASP A 310 -13.31 0.37 -10.04
C ASP A 310 -13.11 0.94 -8.60
N PRO A 311 -13.32 0.11 -7.57
CA PRO A 311 -13.14 0.54 -6.18
C PRO A 311 -11.69 0.85 -5.83
N ARG A 312 -10.73 0.28 -6.56
CA ARG A 312 -9.30 0.52 -6.35
C ARG A 312 -8.91 1.89 -6.91
N GLY A 313 -9.26 2.19 -8.15
CA GLY A 313 -9.03 3.48 -8.78
C GLY A 313 -9.69 4.62 -8.00
N ALA A 314 -10.86 4.36 -7.39
CA ALA A 314 -11.50 5.30 -6.48
C ALA A 314 -10.63 5.61 -5.24
N ARG A 315 -10.06 4.59 -4.58
CA ARG A 315 -9.13 4.78 -3.45
C ARG A 315 -7.84 5.50 -3.86
N ILE A 316 -7.28 5.15 -5.03
CA ILE A 316 -6.09 5.83 -5.57
C ILE A 316 -6.42 7.32 -5.82
N ALA A 317 -7.60 7.64 -6.34
CA ALA A 317 -8.05 9.02 -6.50
C ALA A 317 -8.19 9.76 -5.17
N LEU A 318 -8.76 9.13 -4.14
CA LEU A 318 -8.79 9.71 -2.79
C LEU A 318 -7.37 9.94 -2.22
N GLN A 319 -6.44 9.01 -2.44
CA GLN A 319 -5.04 9.18 -2.05
C GLN A 319 -4.34 10.30 -2.82
N ALA A 320 -4.69 10.51 -4.09
CA ALA A 320 -4.14 11.63 -4.87
C ALA A 320 -4.58 12.98 -4.30
N ILE A 321 -5.84 13.13 -3.87
CA ILE A 321 -6.35 14.36 -3.23
C ILE A 321 -5.51 14.74 -2.01
N VAL A 322 -5.12 13.76 -1.19
CA VAL A 322 -4.30 13.99 0.01
C VAL A 322 -2.94 14.63 -0.32
N ARG A 323 -2.45 14.48 -1.55
CA ARG A 323 -1.17 15.05 -2.01
C ARG A 323 -1.30 16.38 -2.74
N VAL A 324 -2.51 16.81 -3.06
CA VAL A 324 -2.73 18.10 -3.71
C VAL A 324 -2.48 19.20 -2.67
N SER A 325 -1.57 20.11 -2.99
CA SER A 325 -1.30 21.26 -2.11
C SER A 325 -2.57 22.12 -1.99
N PRO A 326 -2.99 22.51 -0.76
CA PRO A 326 -4.15 23.38 -0.58
C PRO A 326 -3.97 24.75 -1.27
N ASP A 327 -2.74 25.22 -1.42
CA ASP A 327 -2.44 26.50 -2.10
C ASP A 327 -2.64 26.42 -3.63
N SER A 328 -2.75 25.20 -4.17
CA SER A 328 -2.91 24.97 -5.61
C SER A 328 -4.37 24.82 -6.06
N VAL A 329 -5.32 24.79 -5.13
CA VAL A 329 -6.75 24.57 -5.41
C VAL A 329 -7.58 25.82 -5.13
N THR A 330 -8.61 26.02 -5.93
CA THR A 330 -9.65 27.02 -5.64
C THR A 330 -10.54 26.56 -4.48
N ALA A 331 -11.19 27.50 -3.80
CA ALA A 331 -12.17 27.17 -2.75
C ALA A 331 -13.29 26.23 -3.24
N GLN A 332 -13.70 26.35 -4.51
CA GLN A 332 -14.68 25.46 -5.11
C GLN A 332 -14.14 24.04 -5.29
N GLN A 333 -12.91 23.89 -5.78
CA GLN A 333 -12.27 22.57 -5.93
C GLN A 333 -12.03 21.90 -4.56
N ALA A 334 -11.62 22.67 -3.55
CA ALA A 334 -11.51 22.19 -2.17
C ALA A 334 -12.87 21.73 -1.61
N SER A 335 -13.94 22.45 -1.92
CA SER A 335 -15.33 22.05 -1.62
C SER A 335 -15.71 20.73 -2.30
N ASP A 336 -15.44 20.63 -3.60
CA ASP A 336 -15.71 19.43 -4.39
C ASP A 336 -14.90 18.23 -3.89
N PHE A 337 -13.63 18.39 -3.50
CA PHE A 337 -12.83 17.31 -2.95
C PHE A 337 -13.45 16.69 -1.69
N VAL A 338 -13.89 17.51 -0.73
CA VAL A 338 -14.51 16.99 0.50
C VAL A 338 -15.84 16.30 0.20
N ARG A 339 -16.65 16.92 -0.68
CA ARG A 339 -17.96 16.37 -1.06
C ARG A 339 -17.83 15.04 -1.79
N LEU A 340 -17.00 14.99 -2.84
CA LEU A 340 -16.78 13.77 -3.62
C LEU A 340 -16.11 12.69 -2.78
N ALA A 341 -15.15 13.03 -1.92
CA ALA A 341 -14.53 12.07 -1.01
C ALA A 341 -15.55 11.44 -0.05
N THR A 342 -16.51 12.22 0.43
CA THR A 342 -17.62 11.73 1.26
C THR A 342 -18.48 10.70 0.50
N GLU A 343 -18.89 11.04 -0.73
CA GLU A 343 -19.73 10.20 -1.59
C GLU A 343 -19.02 8.89 -1.94
N ILE A 344 -17.76 8.98 -2.39
CA ILE A 344 -16.92 7.83 -2.75
C ILE A 344 -16.68 6.92 -1.53
N THR A 345 -16.43 7.48 -0.34
CA THR A 345 -16.17 6.68 0.87
C THR A 345 -17.41 5.88 1.30
N ASP A 346 -18.61 6.47 1.25
CA ASP A 346 -19.88 5.76 1.47
C ASP A 346 -20.10 4.68 0.40
N ALA A 347 -19.82 4.99 -0.86
CA ALA A 347 -19.93 4.05 -1.97
C ALA A 347 -18.96 2.86 -1.84
N LEU A 348 -17.71 3.08 -1.42
CA LEU A 348 -16.71 2.02 -1.22
C LEU A 348 -17.15 1.00 -0.18
N LEU A 349 -17.70 1.47 0.94
CA LEU A 349 -18.20 0.60 2.00
C LEU A 349 -19.42 -0.20 1.50
N LYS A 350 -20.39 0.46 0.86
CA LYS A 350 -21.59 -0.19 0.30
C LYS A 350 -21.27 -1.19 -0.80
N GLN A 351 -20.35 -0.85 -1.71
CA GLN A 351 -19.87 -1.74 -2.76
C GLN A 351 -19.32 -3.02 -2.15
N ARG A 352 -18.62 -2.88 -1.02
CA ARG A 352 -18.01 -4.03 -0.37
C ARG A 352 -19.01 -4.91 0.37
N ILE A 353 -19.90 -4.35 1.20
CA ILE A 353 -20.82 -5.18 2.02
C ILE A 353 -22.18 -5.43 1.38
N ARG A 354 -22.46 -4.79 0.23
CA ARG A 354 -23.67 -4.92 -0.60
C ARG A 354 -24.96 -5.00 0.23
N PRO A 355 -25.29 -3.96 1.00
CA PRO A 355 -26.50 -3.98 1.80
C PRO A 355 -27.73 -4.03 0.90
N ASP A 356 -28.72 -4.83 1.27
CA ASP A 356 -30.02 -4.76 0.61
C ASP A 356 -30.74 -3.42 0.91
N ARG A 357 -31.89 -3.21 0.27
CA ARG A 357 -32.63 -1.93 0.39
C ARG A 357 -33.03 -1.59 1.83
N SER A 358 -33.31 -2.58 2.67
CA SER A 358 -33.66 -2.39 4.08
C SER A 358 -32.44 -2.36 5.01
N GLN A 359 -31.25 -2.68 4.47
CA GLN A 359 -30.00 -2.90 5.20
C GLN A 359 -30.18 -3.93 6.33
N GLN A 360 -30.91 -5.00 6.03
CA GLN A 360 -31.11 -6.17 6.89
C GLN A 360 -30.32 -7.38 6.38
N ARG A 361 -29.91 -7.37 5.12
CA ARG A 361 -29.03 -8.39 4.53
C ARG A 361 -27.79 -7.74 3.95
N PHE A 362 -26.68 -8.46 4.06
CA PHE A 362 -25.36 -8.04 3.62
C PHE A 362 -24.62 -9.22 3.03
N ASP A 363 -23.71 -8.95 2.11
CA ASP A 363 -22.76 -9.94 1.61
C ASP A 363 -21.54 -9.99 2.55
N ILE A 364 -21.19 -11.20 2.97
CA ILE A 364 -19.97 -11.48 3.73
C ILE A 364 -18.99 -12.16 2.78
N TRP A 365 -17.83 -11.54 2.59
CA TRP A 365 -16.81 -12.07 1.69
C TRP A 365 -15.80 -12.93 2.44
N GLY A 366 -15.17 -13.83 1.69
CA GLY A 366 -14.23 -14.80 2.23
C GLY A 366 -14.93 -15.98 2.89
N ARG A 367 -14.12 -16.81 3.53
CA ARG A 367 -14.53 -18.04 4.20
C ARG A 367 -13.90 -18.05 5.59
N GLU A 368 -14.61 -18.64 6.53
CA GLU A 368 -14.05 -18.97 7.83
C GLU A 368 -12.98 -20.07 7.68
N GLU A 369 -11.77 -19.80 8.16
CA GLU A 369 -10.69 -20.78 8.20
C GLU A 369 -10.87 -21.76 9.37
N ALA A 370 -9.98 -22.77 9.48
CA ALA A 370 -10.12 -23.84 10.46
C ALA A 370 -10.01 -23.36 11.93
N ASP A 371 -9.44 -22.17 12.14
CA ASP A 371 -9.34 -21.48 13.42
C ASP A 371 -10.58 -20.62 13.76
N GLY A 372 -11.61 -20.65 12.91
CA GLY A 372 -12.83 -19.86 13.10
C GLY A 372 -12.71 -18.41 12.61
N VAL A 373 -11.65 -18.07 11.86
CA VAL A 373 -11.37 -16.70 11.44
C VAL A 373 -11.70 -16.49 9.96
N ASN A 374 -12.51 -15.47 9.66
CA ASN A 374 -12.64 -14.94 8.30
C ASN A 374 -11.72 -13.73 8.13
N HIS A 375 -10.52 -13.96 7.58
CA HIS A 375 -9.51 -12.92 7.37
C HIS A 375 -9.94 -11.87 6.34
N THR A 376 -10.67 -12.27 5.29
CA THR A 376 -11.19 -11.34 4.29
C THR A 376 -12.13 -10.32 4.94
N LEU A 377 -13.06 -10.80 5.77
CA LEU A 377 -13.94 -9.93 6.54
C LEU A 377 -13.13 -8.96 7.41
N ARG A 378 -12.17 -9.46 8.21
CA ARG A 378 -11.36 -8.59 9.08
C ARG A 378 -10.64 -7.50 8.28
N ARG A 379 -10.00 -7.87 7.17
CA ARG A 379 -9.33 -6.91 6.27
C ARG A 379 -10.29 -5.85 5.75
N ASP A 380 -11.48 -6.24 5.32
CA ASP A 380 -12.50 -5.30 4.85
C ASP A 380 -12.91 -4.29 5.92
N ILE A 381 -13.10 -4.77 7.16
CA ILE A 381 -13.44 -3.91 8.29
C ILE A 381 -12.31 -2.92 8.57
N VAL A 382 -11.04 -3.35 8.60
CA VAL A 382 -9.90 -2.44 8.78
C VAL A 382 -9.81 -1.42 7.63
N ARG A 383 -10.07 -1.83 6.38
CA ARG A 383 -10.13 -0.92 5.23
C ARG A 383 -11.17 0.18 5.42
N PHE A 384 -12.34 -0.11 5.98
CA PHE A 384 -13.35 0.92 6.27
C PHE A 384 -12.83 1.98 7.26
N GLY A 385 -12.06 1.57 8.27
CA GLY A 385 -11.40 2.50 9.18
C GLY A 385 -10.34 3.36 8.48
N LYS A 386 -9.55 2.80 7.57
CA LYS A 386 -8.59 3.57 6.76
C LYS A 386 -9.28 4.57 5.84
N ASP A 387 -10.36 4.17 5.19
CA ASP A 387 -11.17 5.05 4.33
C ASP A 387 -11.74 6.22 5.16
N ALA A 388 -12.17 5.97 6.41
CA ALA A 388 -12.59 7.01 7.35
C ALA A 388 -11.47 8.00 7.72
N LYS A 389 -10.26 7.50 8.04
CA LYS A 389 -9.09 8.35 8.33
C LYS A 389 -8.71 9.21 7.13
N ARG A 390 -8.73 8.62 5.93
CA ARG A 390 -8.42 9.31 4.67
C ARG A 390 -9.41 10.44 4.42
N LEU A 391 -10.71 10.20 4.65
CA LEU A 391 -11.73 11.24 4.53
C LEU A 391 -11.50 12.40 5.51
N LYS A 392 -11.17 12.13 6.78
CA LYS A 392 -10.80 13.18 7.75
C LYS A 392 -9.58 13.98 7.28
N LEU A 393 -8.55 13.29 6.76
CA LEU A 393 -7.34 13.95 6.28
C LEU A 393 -7.63 14.87 5.08
N ILE A 394 -8.44 14.41 4.12
CA ILE A 394 -8.88 15.22 2.98
C ILE A 394 -9.62 16.48 3.47
N ALA A 395 -10.57 16.33 4.39
CA ALA A 395 -11.31 17.46 4.96
C ALA A 395 -10.39 18.45 5.68
N ARG A 396 -9.43 17.96 6.46
CA ARG A 396 -8.47 18.80 7.20
C ARG A 396 -7.52 19.57 6.26
N ILE A 397 -7.05 18.95 5.18
CA ILE A 397 -6.13 19.60 4.23
C ILE A 397 -6.86 20.70 3.46
N HIS A 398 -8.03 20.37 2.92
CA HIS A 398 -8.68 21.24 1.93
C HIS A 398 -9.72 22.20 2.55
N GLN A 399 -10.22 21.93 3.75
CA GLN A 399 -11.19 22.77 4.44
C GLN A 399 -11.04 22.73 5.99
N PRO A 400 -9.89 23.13 6.54
CA PRO A 400 -9.60 22.99 7.98
C PRO A 400 -10.59 23.73 8.91
N ASP A 401 -11.10 24.90 8.49
CA ASP A 401 -11.91 25.79 9.34
C ASP A 401 -13.37 25.93 8.87
N SER A 402 -13.85 25.00 8.03
CA SER A 402 -15.20 25.07 7.45
C SER A 402 -16.21 24.27 8.27
N ASP A 403 -17.14 24.97 8.93
CA ASP A 403 -18.26 24.34 9.65
C ASP A 403 -19.11 23.43 8.73
N VAL A 404 -19.24 23.82 7.45
CA VAL A 404 -19.97 23.05 6.44
C VAL A 404 -19.23 21.74 6.15
N SER A 405 -17.91 21.80 5.95
CA SER A 405 -17.05 20.62 5.77
C SER A 405 -17.12 19.69 6.98
N ASN A 406 -16.99 20.24 8.19
CA ASN A 406 -17.04 19.47 9.44
C ASN A 406 -18.40 18.79 9.64
N THR A 407 -19.49 19.48 9.30
CA THR A 407 -20.84 18.91 9.34
C THR A 407 -20.99 17.78 8.31
N GLN A 408 -20.51 17.98 7.09
CA GLN A 408 -20.56 16.98 6.02
C GLN A 408 -19.73 15.74 6.36
N LEU A 409 -18.48 15.94 6.80
CA LEU A 409 -17.59 14.89 7.31
C LEU A 409 -18.28 14.10 8.43
N THR A 410 -18.80 14.79 9.45
CA THR A 410 -19.45 14.15 10.60
C THR A 410 -20.64 13.31 10.16
N ARG A 411 -21.52 13.84 9.30
CA ARG A 411 -22.66 13.08 8.76
C ARG A 411 -22.20 11.83 7.99
N ALA A 412 -21.18 11.98 7.14
CA ALA A 412 -20.61 10.86 6.39
C ALA A 412 -20.07 9.76 7.30
N GLN A 413 -19.26 10.13 8.29
CA GLN A 413 -18.67 9.18 9.24
C GLN A 413 -19.74 8.48 10.07
N LEU A 414 -20.76 9.21 10.55
CA LEU A 414 -21.86 8.63 11.31
C LEU A 414 -22.71 7.69 10.45
N LYS A 415 -23.01 8.05 9.20
CA LYS A 415 -23.72 7.19 8.25
C LYS A 415 -22.98 5.87 8.02
N ASN A 416 -21.67 5.95 7.78
CA ASN A 416 -20.82 4.77 7.57
C ASN A 416 -20.66 3.94 8.85
N LEU A 417 -20.49 4.57 10.01
CA LEU A 417 -20.43 3.91 11.30
C LEU A 417 -21.74 3.17 11.63
N ARG A 418 -22.89 3.78 11.33
CA ARG A 418 -24.19 3.12 11.46
C ARG A 418 -24.29 1.89 10.57
N LEU A 419 -23.79 1.99 9.34
CA LEU A 419 -23.82 0.88 8.37
C LEU A 419 -22.89 -0.25 8.82
N LEU A 420 -21.70 0.07 9.33
CA LEU A 420 -20.80 -0.88 10.01
C LEU A 420 -21.48 -1.56 11.21
N ALA A 421 -22.18 -0.81 12.05
CA ALA A 421 -22.91 -1.33 13.19
C ALA A 421 -24.04 -2.30 12.79
N ARG A 422 -24.79 -1.98 11.72
CA ARG A 422 -25.80 -2.88 11.16
C ARG A 422 -25.18 -4.16 10.60
N TYR A 423 -24.05 -4.03 9.91
CA TYR A 423 -23.32 -5.16 9.36
C TYR A 423 -22.81 -6.10 10.46
N TYR A 424 -22.22 -5.54 11.52
CA TYR A 424 -21.81 -6.29 12.71
C TYR A 424 -22.98 -7.04 13.35
N ARG A 425 -24.12 -6.37 13.53
CA ARG A 425 -25.33 -6.98 14.11
C ARG A 425 -25.87 -8.11 13.23
N PHE A 426 -25.85 -7.95 11.90
CA PHE A 426 -26.23 -9.00 10.96
C PHE A 426 -25.33 -10.23 11.15
N ILE A 427 -24.00 -10.04 11.19
CA ILE A 427 -23.04 -11.13 11.42
C ILE A 427 -23.29 -11.80 12.78
N GLN A 428 -23.40 -11.02 13.85
CA GLN A 428 -23.63 -11.55 15.20
C GLN A 428 -24.95 -12.36 15.30
N SER A 429 -25.96 -12.02 14.50
CA SER A 429 -27.24 -12.74 14.49
C SER A 429 -27.20 -14.08 13.76
N GLY A 430 -26.26 -14.25 12.81
CA GLY A 430 -26.13 -15.47 12.01
C GLY A 430 -24.97 -16.38 12.42
N TRP A 431 -23.95 -15.83 13.08
CA TRP A 431 -22.68 -16.50 13.34
C TRP A 431 -22.09 -16.14 14.71
N SER A 432 -21.29 -17.04 15.28
CA SER A 432 -20.46 -16.74 16.44
C SER A 432 -19.31 -15.83 16.04
N VAL A 433 -19.18 -14.67 16.70
CA VAL A 433 -18.09 -13.72 16.44
C VAL A 433 -16.94 -14.02 17.39
N THR A 434 -15.79 -14.44 16.86
CA THR A 434 -14.57 -14.60 17.66
C THR A 434 -14.13 -13.27 18.29
N GLU A 435 -13.44 -13.32 19.43
CA GLU A 435 -12.88 -12.14 20.09
C GLU A 435 -12.03 -11.27 19.16
N GLY A 436 -11.14 -11.88 18.36
CA GLY A 436 -10.32 -11.15 17.39
C GLY A 436 -11.15 -10.41 16.33
N THR A 437 -12.24 -11.01 15.84
CA THR A 437 -13.13 -10.35 14.88
C THR A 437 -13.87 -9.19 15.56
N GLN A 438 -14.36 -9.38 16.79
CA GLN A 438 -14.98 -8.31 17.56
C GLN A 438 -14.00 -7.15 17.78
N ASN A 439 -12.75 -7.43 18.14
CA ASN A 439 -11.70 -6.43 18.34
C ASN A 439 -11.44 -5.61 17.06
N VAL A 440 -11.46 -6.23 15.88
CA VAL A 440 -11.32 -5.53 14.59
C VAL A 440 -12.48 -4.57 14.34
N PHE A 441 -13.72 -5.00 14.62
CA PHE A 441 -14.90 -4.13 14.54
C PHE A 441 -14.83 -2.96 15.53
N GLU A 442 -14.43 -3.21 16.77
CA GLU A 442 -14.30 -2.18 17.81
C GLU A 442 -13.16 -1.19 17.53
N SER A 443 -12.02 -1.67 17.03
CA SER A 443 -10.91 -0.82 16.58
C SER A 443 -11.32 0.06 15.40
N THR A 444 -12.10 -0.50 14.47
CA THR A 444 -12.65 0.26 13.34
C THR A 444 -13.69 1.28 13.80
N ARG A 445 -14.58 0.92 14.73
CA ARG A 445 -15.50 1.87 15.38
C ARG A 445 -14.72 3.04 16.00
N LYS A 446 -13.70 2.74 16.80
CA LYS A 446 -12.83 3.77 17.39
C LYS A 446 -12.24 4.67 16.32
N THR A 447 -11.76 4.11 15.23
CA THR A 447 -11.22 4.86 14.09
C THR A 447 -12.25 5.81 13.47
N PHE A 448 -13.50 5.37 13.25
CA PHE A 448 -14.59 6.25 12.78
C PHE A 448 -14.82 7.42 13.75
N LEU A 449 -14.83 7.13 15.05
CA LEU A 449 -15.05 8.14 16.10
C LEU A 449 -13.90 9.15 16.18
N GLU A 450 -12.65 8.70 16.13
CA GLU A 450 -11.46 9.57 16.06
C GLU A 450 -11.40 10.38 14.75
N SER A 451 -12.12 9.91 13.72
CA SER A 451 -12.23 10.55 12.42
C SER A 451 -13.39 11.57 12.30
N LEU A 452 -14.10 11.83 13.40
CA LEU A 452 -15.06 12.94 13.48
C LEU A 452 -14.32 14.30 13.43
N GLY A 453 -15.06 15.37 13.10
CA GLY A 453 -14.54 16.74 13.14
C GLY A 453 -14.00 17.11 14.51
N ASP A 454 -12.99 17.98 14.57
CA ASP A 454 -12.23 18.27 15.80
C ASP A 454 -13.08 19.00 16.87
N ASP A 455 -14.23 19.56 16.49
CA ASP A 455 -15.19 20.26 17.36
C ASP A 455 -16.21 19.31 18.06
N ARG A 456 -16.03 17.99 17.96
CA ARG A 456 -17.06 16.99 18.33
C ARG A 456 -16.73 16.14 19.55
N GLU A 457 -15.98 16.67 20.51
CA GLU A 457 -15.61 15.94 21.74
C GLU A 457 -16.83 15.38 22.50
N THR A 458 -17.90 16.17 22.66
CA THR A 458 -19.14 15.71 23.31
C THR A 458 -19.80 14.55 22.56
N LEU A 459 -19.83 14.60 21.22
CA LEU A 459 -20.40 13.54 20.38
C LEU A 459 -19.54 12.26 20.45
N TYR A 460 -18.22 12.41 20.40
CA TYR A 460 -17.26 11.33 20.58
C TYR A 460 -17.48 10.61 21.92
N ASP A 461 -17.58 11.37 23.02
CA ASP A 461 -17.82 10.83 24.35
C ASP A 461 -19.16 10.10 24.47
N GLN A 462 -20.21 10.66 23.87
CA GLN A 462 -21.53 10.01 23.84
C GLN A 462 -21.51 8.67 23.11
N LEU A 463 -20.77 8.56 22.01
CA LEU A 463 -20.76 7.36 21.18
C LEU A 463 -19.76 6.31 21.62
N ARG A 464 -18.59 6.69 22.15
CA ARG A 464 -17.55 5.72 22.57
C ARG A 464 -18.01 4.80 23.69
N THR A 465 -18.93 5.28 24.53
CA THR A 465 -19.51 4.53 25.66
C THR A 465 -20.59 3.53 25.25
N ARG A 466 -21.09 3.61 24.01
CA ARG A 466 -22.11 2.69 23.46
C ARG A 466 -21.48 1.46 22.85
N GLN A 467 -22.19 0.33 22.92
CA GLN A 467 -21.77 -0.88 22.22
C GLN A 467 -22.01 -0.73 20.70
N LEU A 468 -21.16 -1.32 19.86
CA LEU A 468 -21.28 -1.18 18.40
C LEU A 468 -22.69 -1.50 17.87
N PRO A 469 -23.39 -2.59 18.27
CA PRO A 469 -24.77 -2.84 17.82
C PRO A 469 -25.76 -1.72 18.13
N GLU A 470 -25.61 -1.00 19.24
CA GLU A 470 -26.52 0.09 19.65
C GLU A 470 -26.45 1.28 18.68
N LEU A 471 -25.28 1.51 18.09
CA LEU A 471 -25.08 2.61 17.13
C LEU A 471 -25.96 2.47 15.88
N SER A 472 -26.37 1.25 15.53
CA SER A 472 -27.26 0.99 14.38
C SER A 472 -28.65 1.62 14.51
N THR A 473 -29.08 1.90 15.75
CA THR A 473 -30.38 2.50 16.09
C THR A 473 -30.24 3.91 16.65
N LEU A 474 -29.08 4.29 17.19
CA LEU A 474 -28.84 5.64 17.70
C LEU A 474 -28.53 6.66 16.59
N ILE A 475 -28.06 6.18 15.44
CA ILE A 475 -27.71 7.02 14.30
C ILE A 475 -28.79 6.86 13.20
N SER A 476 -29.24 7.97 12.62
CA SER A 476 -30.18 8.01 11.50
C SER A 476 -29.52 7.55 10.19
N SER A 477 -30.30 7.22 9.16
CA SER A 477 -29.77 6.90 7.83
C SER A 477 -28.98 8.05 7.20
N ASP A 478 -29.23 9.29 7.65
CA ASP A 478 -28.61 10.51 7.14
C ASP A 478 -27.39 10.94 7.97
N GLY A 479 -27.01 10.13 8.97
CA GLY A 479 -25.83 10.38 9.79
C GLY A 479 -26.06 11.39 10.91
N GLU A 480 -27.27 11.44 11.47
CA GLU A 480 -27.60 12.30 12.61
C GLU A 480 -27.86 11.46 13.86
N LEU A 481 -27.50 11.96 15.05
CA LEU A 481 -27.89 11.30 16.30
C LEU A 481 -29.38 11.46 16.54
N LEU A 482 -30.07 10.35 16.76
CA LEU A 482 -31.44 10.35 17.24
C LEU A 482 -31.42 10.69 18.72
N THR A 483 -32.05 11.81 19.11
CA THR A 483 -32.25 12.14 20.51
C THR A 483 -33.11 11.04 21.14
N THR A 484 -32.57 10.35 22.14
CA THR A 484 -33.38 9.49 23.01
C THR A 484 -34.27 10.43 23.82
N THR A 485 -35.43 10.81 23.28
CA THR A 485 -36.45 11.54 24.03
C THR A 485 -36.77 10.70 25.25
N GLY A 486 -36.48 11.24 26.44
CA GLY A 486 -36.42 10.52 27.71
C GLY A 486 -37.61 9.59 27.91
N SER A 487 -37.31 8.30 28.00
CA SER A 487 -38.18 7.25 28.53
C SER A 487 -37.95 7.08 30.02
#